data_AF-A0A7J7NV78-F1
#
_entry.id   AF-A0A7J7NV78-F1
#
_cell.length_a   1.000
_cell.length_b   1.000
_cell.length_c   1.000
_cell.angle_alpha   90.00
_cell.angle_beta   90.00
_cell.angle_gamma   90.00
#
_symmetry.space_group_name_H-M   'P 1'
#
loop_
_entity.id
_entity.type
_entity.pdbx_description
1 polymer ?
#
loop_
_entity_poly.entity_id
_entity_poly.type
_entity_poly.pdbx_seq_one_letter_code
_entity_poly.pdbx_strand_id
1 'polypeptide(L)'
;MFNVDFNDQCALSEDEDRQRSNIGGVGIQIGRHFLGQMDVRCIHCSTLHWLDEKLSHSSILNQRFGQCCFQGNIRLPTLDPLPIELQELYNGNGILSRSFRNYLREYNAAIAFTSLGIHMDDRIV
;
A
#
# COMPACT_ATOMS: atom_id res chain seq x y z
N MET A 1 14.13 -9.58 -20.84
CA MET A 1 12.65 -9.58 -20.99
C MET A 1 12.15 -10.83 -20.30
N PHE A 2 11.70 -10.71 -19.05
CA PHE A 2 11.10 -11.85 -18.35
C PHE A 2 9.64 -11.93 -18.78
N ASN A 3 9.31 -12.95 -19.56
CA ASN A 3 7.92 -13.34 -19.80
C ASN A 3 7.37 -13.88 -18.48
N VAL A 4 6.37 -13.22 -17.94
CA VAL A 4 5.51 -13.81 -16.92
C VAL A 4 4.29 -14.28 -17.69
N ASP A 5 4.21 -15.58 -17.97
CA ASP A 5 3.05 -16.18 -18.61
C ASP A 5 1.85 -16.06 -17.66
N PHE A 6 1.01 -15.05 -17.90
CA PHE A 6 -0.27 -14.84 -17.22
C PHE A 6 -1.39 -15.65 -17.87
N ASN A 7 -1.10 -16.90 -18.26
CA ASN A 7 -2.14 -17.77 -18.78
C ASN A 7 -1.76 -19.24 -18.58
N ASP A 8 -2.15 -19.78 -17.43
CA ASP A 8 -2.84 -21.07 -17.36
C ASP A 8 -3.58 -21.18 -16.01
N GLN A 9 -4.88 -20.91 -16.10
CA GLN A 9 -5.99 -21.43 -15.31
C GLN A 9 -5.66 -22.04 -13.93
N CYS A 10 -5.93 -21.29 -12.86
CA CYS A 10 -6.63 -21.87 -11.71
C CYS A 10 -8.09 -21.41 -11.77
N ALA A 11 -8.92 -22.38 -12.08
CA ALA A 11 -10.33 -22.29 -12.39
C ALA A 11 -11.16 -21.63 -11.28
N LEU A 12 -12.31 -21.12 -11.72
CA LEU A 12 -13.52 -20.88 -10.95
C LEU A 12 -13.75 -22.00 -9.93
N SER A 13 -13.77 -21.63 -8.65
CA SER A 13 -14.70 -22.22 -7.68
C SER A 13 -15.28 -21.07 -6.87
N GLU A 14 -16.55 -20.77 -7.14
CA GLU A 14 -17.40 -19.97 -6.27
C GLU A 14 -17.48 -20.64 -4.90
N ASP A 15 -17.46 -19.81 -3.85
CA ASP A 15 -17.94 -20.04 -2.49
C ASP A 15 -17.58 -21.36 -1.77
N GLU A 16 -16.64 -21.30 -0.83
CA GLU A 16 -16.83 -21.63 0.60
C GLU A 16 -15.50 -21.48 1.36
N ASP A 17 -15.58 -21.20 2.66
CA ASP A 17 -14.49 -21.15 3.65
C ASP A 17 -13.68 -19.85 3.83
N ARG A 18 -14.36 -18.78 4.29
CA ARG A 18 -13.73 -17.80 5.19
C ARG A 18 -14.42 -17.67 6.54
N GLN A 19 -14.62 -18.79 7.20
CA GLN A 19 -14.84 -18.85 8.65
C GLN A 19 -14.44 -20.23 9.15
N ARG A 20 -13.32 -20.30 9.89
CA ARG A 20 -13.10 -21.11 11.12
C ARG A 20 -11.64 -21.56 11.27
N SER A 21 -10.88 -20.86 12.11
CA SER A 21 -9.85 -21.50 12.93
C SER A 21 -10.37 -21.55 14.36
N ASN A 22 -10.94 -22.69 14.74
CA ASN A 22 -11.26 -23.01 16.12
C ASN A 22 -9.95 -23.47 16.79
N ILE A 23 -9.23 -22.55 17.43
CA ILE A 23 -8.15 -22.89 18.35
C ILE A 23 -8.74 -22.73 19.76
N GLY A 24 -8.80 -23.82 20.51
CA GLY A 24 -9.24 -23.79 21.91
C GLY A 24 -8.30 -22.92 22.74
N GLY A 25 -8.73 -21.69 23.03
CA GLY A 25 -8.01 -20.71 23.83
C GLY A 25 -8.65 -19.35 23.62
N VAL A 26 -9.14 -18.74 24.71
CA VAL A 26 -9.77 -17.40 24.84
C VAL A 26 -9.99 -16.69 23.50
N GLY A 27 -11.24 -16.66 23.02
CA GLY A 27 -11.60 -15.95 21.79
C GLY A 27 -11.24 -14.46 21.88
N ILE A 28 -10.06 -14.10 21.38
CA ILE A 28 -9.70 -12.71 21.12
C ILE A 28 -10.53 -12.30 19.91
N GLN A 29 -11.59 -11.54 20.15
CA GLN A 29 -12.24 -10.77 19.09
C GLN A 29 -11.20 -9.75 18.60
N ILE A 30 -10.42 -10.10 17.57
CA ILE A 30 -9.59 -9.12 16.86
C ILE A 30 -10.56 -8.29 15.99
N GLY A 31 -11.35 -7.46 16.66
CA GLY A 31 -12.10 -6.40 16.00
C GLY A 31 -11.10 -5.47 15.31
N ARG A 32 -11.46 -4.96 14.14
CA ARG A 32 -10.66 -3.90 13.51
C ARG A 32 -10.60 -2.72 14.46
N HIS A 33 -9.39 -2.29 14.81
CA HIS A 33 -9.19 -1.06 15.56
C HIS A 33 -9.62 0.13 14.69
N PHE A 34 -10.49 0.99 15.21
CA PHE A 34 -11.01 2.15 14.49
C PHE A 34 -10.49 3.44 15.12
N LEU A 35 -9.62 4.14 14.39
CA LEU A 35 -8.96 5.39 14.79
C LEU A 35 -9.73 6.67 14.39
N GLY A 36 -10.95 6.53 13.87
CA GLY A 36 -11.68 7.64 13.27
C GLY A 36 -11.23 7.95 11.83
N GLN A 37 -11.51 9.17 11.38
CA GLN A 37 -11.11 9.65 10.06
C GLN A 37 -9.64 10.07 10.02
N MET A 38 -9.02 9.93 8.85
CA MET A 38 -7.65 10.40 8.58
C MET A 38 -7.74 11.80 7.97
N ASP A 39 -8.02 12.81 8.79
CA ASP A 39 -8.30 14.17 8.37
C ASP A 39 -7.44 15.23 9.07
N VAL A 40 -6.56 14.83 9.99
CA VAL A 40 -5.68 15.76 10.70
C VAL A 40 -4.48 16.11 9.83
N ARG A 41 -4.39 17.37 9.41
CA ARG A 41 -3.33 17.85 8.53
C ARG A 41 -2.05 18.17 9.29
N CYS A 42 -0.92 17.67 8.81
CA CYS A 42 0.40 18.11 9.26
C CYS A 42 0.66 19.58 8.86
N ILE A 43 1.07 20.41 9.82
CA ILE A 43 1.36 21.85 9.59
C ILE A 43 2.51 22.12 8.62
N HIS A 44 3.41 21.15 8.43
CA HIS A 44 4.63 21.33 7.64
C HIS A 44 4.49 20.84 6.19
N CYS A 45 3.91 19.66 5.99
CA CYS A 45 3.85 19.01 4.67
C CYS A 45 2.42 18.74 4.16
N SER A 46 1.40 19.13 4.93
CA SER A 46 -0.01 18.92 4.57
C SER A 46 -0.48 17.46 4.43
N THR A 47 0.35 16.47 4.76
CA THR A 47 -0.06 15.05 4.84
C THR A 47 -1.16 14.87 5.88
N LEU A 48 -2.15 14.03 5.57
CA LEU A 48 -3.25 13.68 6.46
C LEU A 48 -2.84 12.53 7.40
N HIS A 49 -3.29 12.61 8.64
CA HIS A 49 -3.01 11.65 9.71
C HIS A 49 -4.28 11.36 10.51
N TRP A 50 -4.27 10.25 11.25
CA TRP A 50 -5.19 10.07 12.36
C TRP A 50 -4.69 10.86 13.58
N LEU A 51 -5.61 11.35 14.41
CA LEU A 51 -5.24 12.12 15.61
C LEU A 51 -4.35 11.31 16.57
N ASP A 52 -4.58 10.01 16.65
CA ASP A 52 -3.82 9.08 17.51
C ASP A 52 -2.36 8.88 17.06
N GLU A 53 -2.01 9.24 15.82
CA GLU A 53 -0.63 9.20 15.33
C GLU A 53 0.20 10.40 15.78
N LYS A 54 -0.41 11.38 16.46
CA LYS A 54 0.31 12.53 16.99
C LYS A 54 1.39 12.05 17.98
N LEU A 55 2.50 12.76 18.04
CA LEU A 55 3.54 12.51 19.03
C LEU A 55 2.97 12.64 20.44
N SER A 56 3.40 11.77 21.36
CA SER A 56 2.96 11.76 22.76
C SER A 56 3.09 13.13 23.44
N HIS A 57 4.18 13.85 23.16
CA HIS A 57 4.47 15.18 23.70
C HIS A 57 3.77 16.34 22.96
N SER A 58 2.96 16.06 21.94
CA SER A 58 2.18 17.07 21.21
C SER A 58 0.77 17.22 21.77
N SER A 59 0.25 18.44 21.75
CA SER A 59 -1.09 18.74 22.25
C SER A 59 -2.16 18.48 21.19
N ILE A 60 -3.42 18.41 21.62
CA ILE A 60 -4.59 18.30 20.72
C ILE A 60 -4.81 19.61 19.93
N LEU A 61 -4.21 20.73 20.34
CA LEU A 61 -4.30 21.99 19.60
C LEU A 61 -3.09 22.23 18.68
N ASN A 62 -1.98 21.56 18.95
CA ASN A 62 -0.72 21.67 18.21
C ASN A 62 -0.15 20.27 17.98
N GLN A 63 -0.84 19.50 17.14
CA GLN A 63 -0.48 18.15 16.77
C GLN A 63 0.82 18.16 15.97
N ARG A 64 1.74 17.28 16.34
CA ARG A 64 2.99 17.07 15.62
C ARG A 64 3.10 15.60 15.23
N PHE A 65 3.64 15.35 14.05
CA PHE A 65 3.76 14.01 13.47
C PHE A 65 5.22 13.72 13.13
N GLY A 66 5.66 12.49 13.42
CA GLY A 66 7.02 12.03 13.16
C GLY A 66 7.19 11.34 11.81
N GLN A 67 6.11 10.79 11.23
CA GLN A 67 6.19 9.84 10.11
C GLN A 67 6.14 10.46 8.71
N CYS A 68 5.80 11.74 8.56
CA CYS A 68 5.65 12.36 7.24
C CYS A 68 6.89 13.17 6.80
N CYS A 69 7.20 14.25 7.49
CA CYS A 69 8.29 15.19 7.13
C CYS A 69 9.32 15.36 8.26
N PHE A 70 9.29 14.46 9.24
CA PHE A 70 10.12 14.53 10.44
C PHE A 70 10.04 15.91 11.11
N GLN A 71 8.82 16.38 11.39
CA GLN A 71 8.57 17.72 11.95
C GLN A 71 9.10 18.90 11.10
N GLY A 72 9.09 18.74 9.77
CA GLY A 72 9.56 19.77 8.83
C GLY A 72 11.06 19.74 8.54
N ASN A 73 11.80 18.80 9.12
CA ASN A 73 13.24 18.63 8.86
C ASN A 73 13.52 18.06 7.46
N ILE A 74 12.55 17.35 6.86
CA ILE A 74 12.71 16.78 5.52
C ILE A 74 11.62 17.32 4.60
N ARG A 75 12.03 17.78 3.41
CA ARG A 75 11.12 18.10 2.31
C ARG A 75 11.07 16.89 1.38
N LEU A 76 9.92 16.22 1.34
CA LEU A 76 9.68 15.15 0.38
C LEU A 76 9.54 15.76 -1.02
N PRO A 77 10.21 15.20 -2.04
CA PRO A 77 10.00 15.63 -3.42
C PRO A 77 8.56 15.34 -3.84
N THR A 78 8.03 16.15 -4.75
CA THR A 78 6.77 15.84 -5.43
C THR A 78 6.94 14.58 -6.25
N LEU A 79 5.93 13.71 -6.22
CA LEU A 79 5.92 12.53 -7.08
C LEU A 79 5.82 12.95 -8.54
N ASP A 80 6.63 12.31 -9.38
CA ASP A 80 6.49 12.42 -10.83
C ASP A 80 5.13 11.84 -11.26
N PRO A 81 4.56 12.34 -12.37
CA PRO A 81 3.33 11.77 -12.91
C PRO A 81 3.53 10.28 -13.22
N LEU A 82 2.49 9.49 -12.99
CA LEU A 82 2.50 8.09 -13.40
C LEU A 82 2.67 7.99 -14.92
N PRO A 83 3.40 6.98 -15.43
CA PRO A 83 3.36 6.60 -16.84
C PRO A 83 1.93 6.47 -17.34
N ILE A 84 1.68 6.84 -18.60
CA ILE A 84 0.32 6.98 -19.16
C ILE A 84 -0.47 5.68 -19.05
N GLU A 85 0.19 4.55 -19.30
CA GLU A 85 -0.42 3.22 -19.25
C GLU A 85 -0.93 2.90 -17.84
N LEU A 86 -0.11 3.19 -16.82
CA LEU A 86 -0.51 3.01 -15.42
C LEU A 86 -1.62 4.00 -15.03
N GLN A 87 -1.60 5.22 -15.57
CA GLN A 87 -2.64 6.21 -15.33
C GLN A 87 -3.99 5.77 -15.90
N GLU A 88 -4.01 5.18 -17.10
CA GLU A 88 -5.22 4.63 -17.74
C GLU A 88 -5.75 3.39 -17.01
N LEU A 89 -4.86 2.50 -16.55
CA LEU A 89 -5.23 1.35 -15.74
C LEU A 89 -5.83 1.79 -14.39
N TYR A 90 -5.28 2.83 -13.76
CA TYR A 90 -5.74 3.26 -12.44
C TYR A 90 -7.02 4.12 -12.50
N ASN A 91 -7.08 5.10 -13.42
CA ASN A 91 -8.18 6.07 -13.48
C ASN A 91 -9.27 5.70 -14.51
N GLY A 92 -9.00 4.76 -15.41
CA GLY A 92 -9.94 4.40 -16.47
C GLY A 92 -11.19 3.69 -15.97
N ASN A 93 -12.23 3.75 -16.82
CA ASN A 93 -13.52 3.08 -16.60
C ASN A 93 -13.70 1.85 -17.50
N GLY A 94 -12.63 1.37 -18.15
CA GLY A 94 -12.66 0.16 -18.96
C GLY A 94 -12.70 -1.13 -18.12
N ILE A 95 -12.91 -2.26 -18.79
CA ILE A 95 -12.85 -3.58 -18.16
C ILE A 95 -11.46 -3.83 -17.57
N LEU A 96 -10.41 -3.47 -18.31
CA LEU A 96 -9.02 -3.60 -17.86
C LEU A 96 -8.74 -2.76 -16.61
N SER A 97 -9.14 -1.48 -16.59
CA SER A 97 -8.92 -0.60 -15.45
C SER A 97 -9.65 -1.07 -14.19
N ARG A 98 -10.86 -1.64 -14.34
CA ARG A 98 -11.58 -2.25 -13.21
C ARG A 98 -10.87 -3.51 -12.71
N SER A 99 -10.47 -4.39 -13.62
CA SER A 99 -9.73 -5.61 -13.28
C SER A 99 -8.43 -5.27 -12.54
N PHE A 100 -7.65 -4.32 -13.07
CA PHE A 100 -6.42 -3.84 -12.43
C PHE A 100 -6.65 -3.38 -10.98
N ARG A 101 -7.67 -2.55 -10.74
CA ARG A 101 -7.99 -2.07 -9.38
C ARG A 101 -8.48 -3.19 -8.45
N ASN A 102 -9.25 -4.14 -8.97
CA ASN A 102 -9.76 -5.26 -8.19
C ASN A 102 -8.62 -6.19 -7.75
N TYR A 103 -7.64 -6.42 -8.63
CA TYR A 103 -6.54 -7.36 -8.41
C TYR A 103 -5.19 -6.69 -8.10
N LEU A 104 -5.21 -5.43 -7.65
CA LEU A 104 -4.00 -4.62 -7.43
C LEU A 104 -3.03 -5.27 -6.45
N ARG A 105 -3.55 -6.00 -5.44
CA ARG A 105 -2.73 -6.67 -4.43
C ARG A 105 -2.00 -7.87 -5.01
N GLU A 106 -2.66 -8.63 -5.86
CA GLU A 106 -2.13 -9.78 -6.56
C GLU A 106 -1.02 -9.34 -7.52
N TYR A 107 -1.26 -8.26 -8.29
CA TYR A 107 -0.21 -7.67 -9.12
C TYR A 107 1.00 -7.24 -8.30
N ASN A 108 0.79 -6.49 -7.20
CA ASN A 108 1.89 -6.06 -6.32
C ASN A 108 2.65 -7.24 -5.71
N ALA A 109 1.95 -8.30 -5.29
CA ALA A 109 2.57 -9.50 -4.74
C ALA A 109 3.41 -10.24 -5.79
N ALA A 110 2.91 -10.36 -7.02
CA ALA A 110 3.61 -11.02 -8.11
C ALA A 110 4.92 -10.28 -8.48
N ILE A 111 4.92 -8.94 -8.40
CA ILE A 111 6.09 -8.14 -8.78
C ILE A 111 7.01 -7.76 -7.60
N ALA A 112 6.64 -8.07 -6.35
CA ALA A 112 7.36 -7.67 -5.13
C ALA A 112 8.84 -8.12 -5.09
N PHE A 113 9.20 -9.16 -5.86
CA PHE A 113 10.56 -9.69 -5.92
C PHE A 113 11.26 -9.48 -7.27
N THR A 114 10.75 -8.59 -8.13
CA THR A 114 11.27 -8.44 -9.52
C THR A 114 12.54 -7.62 -9.65
N SER A 115 13.06 -7.01 -8.58
CA SER A 115 14.39 -6.40 -8.60
C SER A 115 15.46 -7.38 -8.08
N LEU A 116 16.16 -8.06 -8.98
CA LEU A 116 17.47 -8.60 -8.66
C LEU A 116 18.43 -7.41 -8.62
N GLY A 117 18.86 -7.00 -7.43
CA GLY A 117 19.87 -5.96 -7.21
C GLY A 117 21.27 -6.43 -7.63
N ILE A 118 21.40 -7.00 -8.83
CA ILE A 118 22.68 -7.45 -9.39
C ILE A 118 23.42 -6.23 -9.92
N HIS A 119 24.54 -5.91 -9.29
CA HIS A 119 25.58 -5.10 -9.90
C HIS A 119 26.41 -6.03 -10.79
N MET A 120 26.33 -5.83 -12.10
CA MET A 120 27.24 -6.49 -13.04
C MET A 120 28.66 -5.99 -12.74
N ASP A 121 29.58 -6.91 -12.46
CA ASP A 121 30.99 -6.59 -12.33
C ASP A 121 31.62 -6.57 -13.72
N ASP A 122 31.84 -5.37 -14.27
CA ASP A 122 32.39 -5.16 -15.62
C ASP A 122 33.89 -5.54 -15.73
N ARG A 123 34.48 -6.16 -14.70
CA ARG A 123 35.89 -6.61 -14.69
C ARG A 123 36.10 -7.97 -15.33
N ILE A 124 35.03 -8.66 -15.71
CA ILE A 124 35.08 -9.92 -16.46
C ILE A 124 34.74 -9.61 -17.92
N VAL A 125 35.66 -8.93 -18.61
CA VAL A 125 35.67 -8.80 -20.07
C VAL A 125 37.09 -9.02 -20.57
#